data_AF-A0A3D2APH2-F1
#
_entry.id   AF-A0A3D2APH2-F1
#
_cell.length_a   1.000
_cell.length_b   1.000
_cell.length_c   1.000
_cell.angle_alpha   90.00
_cell.angle_beta   90.00
_cell.angle_gamma   90.00
#
_symmetry.space_group_name_H-M   'P 1'
#
loop_
_entity.id
_entity.type
_entity.pdbx_description
1 polymer ?
#
loop_
_entity_poly.entity_id
_entity_poly.type
_entity_poly.pdbx_seq_one_letter_code
_entity_poly.pdbx_strand_id
1 'polypeptide(L)' 'RALGHVARKKGMTEVANKAGVSRQSLYRTLGEGGNPNFTTVNKVVEALGCHLAIVSHST' A
#
# COMPACT_ATOMS: atom_id res chain seq x y z
N ARG A 1 -4.42 3.79 -7.13
CA ARG A 1 -4.13 2.84 -8.24
C ARG A 1 -2.67 2.36 -8.24
N ALA A 2 -1.65 3.23 -8.30
CA ALA A 2 -0.24 2.81 -8.39
C ALA A 2 0.20 1.83 -7.28
N LEU A 3 -0.06 2.15 -6.01
CA LEU A 3 0.33 1.29 -4.88
C LEU A 3 -0.28 -0.12 -4.96
N GLY A 4 -1.56 -0.21 -5.35
CA GLY A 4 -2.25 -1.48 -5.55
C GLY A 4 -1.64 -2.34 -6.66
N HIS A 5 -1.13 -1.72 -7.75
CA HIS A 5 -0.44 -2.44 -8.82
C HIS A 5 0.90 -3.03 -8.34
N VAL A 6 1.73 -2.21 -7.68
CA VAL A 6 3.02 -2.65 -7.14
C VAL A 6 2.82 -3.79 -6.15
N ALA A 7 1.84 -3.63 -5.25
CA ALA A 7 1.55 -4.63 -4.26
C ALA A 7 1.09 -5.95 -4.91
N ARG A 8 0.24 -5.92 -5.95
CA ARG A 8 -0.18 -7.14 -6.67
C ARG A 8 1.00 -7.85 -7.32
N LYS A 9 1.94 -7.10 -7.91
CA LYS A 9 3.16 -7.64 -8.51
C LYS A 9 4.08 -8.29 -7.47
N LYS A 10 4.12 -7.75 -6.24
CA LYS A 10 4.87 -8.36 -5.11
C LYS A 10 4.20 -9.61 -4.56
N GLY A 11 2.87 -9.63 -4.50
CA GLY A 11 2.07 -10.73 -3.98
C GLY A 11 1.16 -10.29 -2.84
N MET A 12 -0.16 -10.36 -3.06
CA MET A 12 -1.14 -9.82 -2.10
C MET A 12 -1.14 -10.50 -0.73
N THR A 13 -0.89 -11.81 -0.69
CA THR A 13 -0.80 -12.53 0.58
C THR A 13 0.38 -12.05 1.41
N GLU A 14 1.55 -11.92 0.80
CA GLU A 14 2.77 -11.45 1.47
C GLU A 14 2.59 -10.02 2.00
N VAL A 15 2.10 -9.12 1.16
CA VAL A 15 1.91 -7.71 1.52
C VAL A 15 0.88 -7.56 2.64
N ALA A 16 -0.25 -8.29 2.57
CA ALA A 16 -1.28 -8.24 3.61
C ALA A 16 -0.74 -8.73 4.97
N ASN A 17 0.00 -9.83 4.97
CA ASN A 17 0.62 -10.38 6.17
C ASN A 17 1.62 -9.39 6.79
N LYS A 18 2.51 -8.81 5.98
CA LYS A 18 3.48 -7.81 6.44
C LYS A 18 2.83 -6.52 6.92
N ALA A 19 1.77 -6.06 6.25
CA ALA A 19 1.03 -4.86 6.62
C ALA A 19 0.06 -5.09 7.82
N GLY A 20 -0.10 -6.32 8.30
CA GLY A 20 -0.99 -6.65 9.41
C GLY A 20 -2.47 -6.42 9.09
N VAL A 21 -2.90 -6.70 7.85
CA VAL A 21 -4.28 -6.56 7.40
C VAL A 21 -4.74 -7.81 6.65
N SER A 22 -6.05 -8.01 6.49
CA SER A 22 -6.54 -9.11 5.65
C SER A 22 -6.34 -8.79 4.16
N ARG A 23 -6.13 -9.83 3.34
CA ARG A 23 -6.04 -9.70 1.87
C ARG A 23 -7.28 -9.03 1.29
N GLN A 24 -8.47 -9.37 1.80
CA GLN A 24 -9.73 -8.79 1.33
C GLN A 24 -9.81 -7.29 1.64
N SER A 25 -9.40 -6.87 2.86
CA SER A 25 -9.32 -5.46 3.21
C SER A 25 -8.31 -4.74 2.32
N LEU A 26 -7.13 -5.34 2.09
CA LEU A 26 -6.11 -4.78 1.21
C LEU A 26 -6.63 -4.57 -0.22
N TYR A 27 -7.35 -5.55 -0.79
CA TYR A 27 -7.97 -5.44 -2.11
C TYR A 27 -9.02 -4.32 -2.19
N ARG A 28 -9.90 -4.22 -1.20
CA ARG A 28 -10.92 -3.17 -1.12
C ARG A 28 -10.27 -1.79 -0.98
N THR A 29 -9.26 -1.69 -0.14
CA THR A 29 -8.62 -0.42 0.19
C THR A 29 -7.69 0.10 -0.91
N LEU A 30 -6.97 -0.77 -1.62
CA LEU A 30 -6.08 -0.38 -2.73
C LEU A 30 -6.71 -0.54 -4.12
N GLY A 31 -7.94 -1.04 -4.18
CA GLY A 31 -8.73 -1.23 -5.40
C GLY A 31 -9.30 0.07 -5.95
N GLU A 32 -10.12 -0.08 -6.99
CA GLU A 32 -10.86 1.04 -7.58
C GLU A 32 -11.89 1.59 -6.59
N GLY A 33 -11.96 2.91 -6.45
CA GLY A 33 -12.81 3.57 -5.44
C GLY A 33 -12.39 3.33 -3.99
N GLY A 34 -11.26 2.66 -3.74
CA GLY A 34 -10.74 2.46 -2.39
C GLY A 34 -10.33 3.77 -1.72
N ASN A 35 -10.62 3.90 -0.43
CA ASN A 35 -10.24 5.05 0.39
C ASN A 35 -9.25 4.64 1.50
N PRO A 36 -7.96 4.44 1.18
CA PRO A 36 -6.95 4.13 2.18
C PRO A 36 -6.70 5.35 3.08
N ASN A 37 -6.82 5.17 4.40
CA ASN A 37 -6.28 6.14 5.33
C ASN A 37 -4.74 6.13 5.30
N PHE A 38 -4.13 7.21 5.78
CA PHE A 38 -2.68 7.38 5.76
C PHE A 38 -1.93 6.22 6.44
N THR A 39 -2.44 5.74 7.58
CA THR A 39 -1.89 4.58 8.30
C THR A 39 -1.82 3.33 7.43
N THR A 40 -2.85 3.08 6.62
CA THR A 40 -2.88 1.92 5.70
C THR A 40 -1.87 2.11 4.57
N VAL A 41 -1.77 3.32 4.02
CA VAL A 41 -0.76 3.62 2.99
C VAL A 41 0.64 3.36 3.54
N ASN A 42 0.97 3.89 4.72
CA ASN A 42 2.29 3.73 5.32
C ASN A 42 2.64 2.25 5.58
N LYS A 43 1.72 1.48 6.19
CA LYS A 43 1.92 0.04 6.43
C LYS A 43 2.14 -0.75 5.14
N VAL A 44 1.43 -0.41 4.07
CA VAL A 44 1.61 -1.08 2.77
C VAL A 44 2.95 -0.69 2.15
N VAL A 45 3.35 0.58 2.22
CA VAL A 45 4.65 1.04 1.72
C VAL A 45 5.79 0.33 2.45
N GLU A 46 5.73 0.22 3.77
CA GLU A 46 6.69 -0.55 4.59
C GLU A 46 6.69 -2.04 4.23
N ALA A 47 5.51 -2.66 4.07
CA ALA A 47 5.39 -4.06 3.66
C ALA A 47 6.02 -4.35 2.29
N LEU A 48 6.11 -3.33 1.42
CA LEU A 48 6.77 -3.40 0.12
C LEU A 48 8.29 -3.18 0.21
N GLY A 49 8.83 -2.87 1.39
CA GLY A 49 10.24 -2.56 1.61
C GLY A 49 10.61 -1.11 1.27
N CYS A 50 9.63 -0.21 1.24
CA CYS A 50 9.80 1.22 0.98
C CYS A 50 9.47 2.04 2.23
N HIS A 51 9.71 3.35 2.17
CA HIS A 51 9.24 4.32 3.16
C HIS A 51 8.64 5.54 2.45
N LEU A 52 7.70 6.22 3.10
CA LEU A 52 7.20 7.51 2.60
C LEU A 52 8.21 8.60 2.97
N ALA A 53 8.53 9.46 2.00
CA ALA A 53 9.37 10.63 2.19
C ALA A 53 8.66 11.86 1.62
N ILE A 54 8.68 12.96 2.36
CA ILE A 54 8.25 14.26 1.88
C ILE A 54 9.49 14.93 1.30
N VAL A 55 9.48 15.17 -0.01
CA VAL A 55 10.57 15.83 -0.73
C VAL A 55 10.05 17.15 -1.28
N SER A 56 10.82 18.23 -1.13
CA SER A 56 10.46 19.50 -1.74
C SER A 56 10.56 19.36 -3.25
N HIS A 57 9.52 19.76 -3.97
CA HIS A 57 9.60 19.88 -5.42
C HIS A 57 10.35 21.17 -5.73
N SER A 58 11.63 21.08 -6.07
CA SER A 58 12.37 22.19 -6.65
C SER A 58 11.74 22.49 -8.01
N THR A 59 11.15 23.68 -8.15
CA THR A 59 10.68 24.21 -9.43
C THR A 59 11.84 24.93 -10.10
#